data_AF-A0A7W1L1X4-F1
#
_entry.id   AF-A0A7W1L1X4-F1
#
_cell.length_a   1.000
_cell.length_b   1.000
_cell.length_c   1.000
_cell.angle_alpha   90.00
_cell.angle_beta   90.00
_cell.angle_gamma   90.00
#
_symmetry.space_group_name_H-M   'P 1'
#
loop_
_entity.id
_entity.type
_entity.pdbx_description
1 polymer ?
#
loop_
_entity_poly.entity_id
_entity_poly.type
_entity_poly.pdbx_seq_one_letter_code
_entity_poly.pdbx_strand_id
1 'polypeptide(L)'
;MPRPKSNREIEAMRRMIQQHLQERALATPPMLMDVHLDEDALNAFVEGRLSEPESAPIIKHLVACGYCRQATSQLVRLETETGIAAAAATSPTPVVSPQEEPGRIRRLLEDLASRVLLSSEEETVFAYHAPAEDFKPRDEAGANKESSGEDETAGKQNDSDSSTK
;
A
#
# COMPACT_ATOMS: atom_id res chain seq x y z
N MET A 1 -12.34 5.47 36.62
CA MET A 1 -12.52 6.14 35.31
C MET A 1 -11.91 7.54 35.38
N PRO A 2 -10.95 7.91 34.51
CA PRO A 2 -10.48 9.29 34.41
C PRO A 2 -11.59 10.18 33.83
N ARG A 3 -11.68 11.44 34.28
CA ARG A 3 -12.59 12.43 33.67
C ARG A 3 -12.08 12.85 32.28
N PRO A 4 -12.96 13.09 31.30
CA PRO A 4 -12.56 13.81 30.09
C PRO A 4 -12.10 15.22 30.45
N LYS A 5 -10.99 15.67 29.85
CA LYS A 5 -10.46 17.03 29.98
C LYS A 5 -11.47 18.05 29.43
N SER A 6 -11.54 19.25 30.00
CA SER A 6 -12.42 20.29 29.46
C SER A 6 -11.96 20.71 28.06
N ASN A 7 -12.90 21.11 27.19
CA ASN A 7 -12.58 21.49 25.81
C ASN A 7 -11.52 22.62 25.74
N ARG A 8 -11.55 23.53 26.72
CA ARG A 8 -10.56 24.61 26.90
C ARG A 8 -9.13 24.10 27.12
N GLU A 9 -8.94 22.99 27.84
CA GLU A 9 -7.63 22.35 27.99
C GLU A 9 -7.16 21.72 26.67
N ILE A 10 -8.07 21.12 25.91
CA ILE A 10 -7.78 20.49 24.62
C ILE A 10 -7.34 21.56 23.60
N GLU A 11 -8.02 22.71 23.56
CA GLU A 11 -7.58 23.86 22.77
C GLU A 11 -6.22 24.42 23.22
N ALA A 12 -5.98 24.53 24.53
CA ALA A 12 -4.71 25.03 25.04
C ALA A 12 -3.54 24.11 24.65
N MET A 13 -3.71 22.78 24.77
CA MET A 13 -2.72 21.80 24.32
C MET A 13 -2.50 21.88 22.80
N ARG A 14 -3.56 22.01 21.99
CA ARG A 14 -3.44 22.17 20.52
C ARG A 14 -2.61 23.40 20.15
N ARG A 15 -2.88 24.56 20.76
CA ARG A 15 -2.14 25.81 20.50
C ARG A 15 -0.66 25.68 20.88
N MET A 16 -0.37 25.08 22.04
CA MET A 16 1.01 24.82 22.50
C MET A 16 1.77 23.90 21.55
N ILE A 17 1.15 22.80 21.10
CA ILE A 17 1.76 21.87 20.13
C ILE A 17 2.00 22.57 18.78
N GLN A 18 1.01 23.34 18.30
CA GLN A 18 1.13 24.07 17.03
C GLN A 18 2.27 25.09 17.08
N GLN A 19 2.40 25.86 18.16
CA GLN A 19 3.50 26.80 18.36
C GLN A 19 4.85 26.07 18.38
N HIS A 20 4.99 24.98 19.15
CA HIS A 20 6.25 24.24 19.23
C HIS A 20 6.69 23.63 17.90
N LEU A 21 5.73 23.16 17.09
CA LEU A 21 6.00 22.67 15.72
C LEU A 21 6.42 23.81 14.78
N GLN A 22 5.81 25.00 14.90
CA GLN A 22 6.21 26.19 14.13
C GLN A 22 7.63 26.66 14.50
N GLU A 23 7.96 26.70 15.79
CA GLU A 23 9.31 27.02 16.29
C GLU A 23 10.36 26.04 15.75
N ARG A 24 10.07 24.73 15.76
CA ARG A 24 10.98 23.72 15.18
C ARG A 24 11.11 23.81 13.66
N ALA A 25 10.03 24.10 12.94
CA ALA A 25 10.07 24.29 11.50
C ALA A 25 10.95 25.49 11.12
N LEU A 26 10.81 26.62 11.82
CA LEU A 26 11.65 27.81 11.62
C LEU A 26 13.12 27.61 12.02
N ALA A 27 13.40 26.73 12.99
CA ALA A 27 14.76 26.37 13.38
C ALA A 27 15.42 25.33 12.46
N THR A 28 14.68 24.74 11.51
CA THR A 28 15.21 23.74 10.57
C THR A 28 15.63 24.42 9.27
N PRO A 29 16.89 24.27 8.78
CA PRO A 29 17.31 24.87 7.53
C PRO A 29 16.46 24.39 6.34
N PRO A 30 16.00 25.28 5.44
CA PRO A 30 15.10 24.92 4.34
C PRO A 30 15.76 24.02 3.27
N MET A 31 17.09 23.91 3.27
CA MET A 31 17.92 23.21 2.27
C MET A 31 17.71 21.69 2.16
N LEU A 32 16.78 21.10 2.93
CA LEU A 32 16.40 19.68 2.88
C LEU A 32 14.88 19.47 2.84
N MET A 33 14.08 20.51 2.55
CA MET A 33 12.61 20.45 2.67
C MET A 33 11.87 20.07 1.38
N ASP A 34 12.50 20.26 0.20
CA ASP A 34 11.90 19.90 -1.10
C ASP A 34 11.93 18.40 -1.41
N VAL A 35 12.75 17.61 -0.70
CA VAL A 35 12.74 16.15 -0.79
C VAL A 35 11.74 15.61 0.24
N HIS A 36 10.53 15.32 -0.23
CA HIS A 36 9.49 14.65 0.56
C HIS A 36 9.84 13.17 0.77
N LEU A 37 9.24 12.55 1.78
CA LEU A 37 9.34 11.10 2.01
C LEU A 37 8.55 10.32 0.96
N ASP A 38 9.11 9.20 0.51
CA ASP A 38 8.47 8.27 -0.43
C ASP A 38 7.14 7.71 0.12
N GLU A 39 6.18 7.45 -0.76
CA GLU A 39 4.84 6.99 -0.36
C GLU A 39 4.88 5.65 0.39
N ASP A 40 5.73 4.71 -0.03
CA ASP A 40 5.96 3.44 0.67
C ASP A 40 6.51 3.63 2.09
N ALA A 41 7.41 4.61 2.29
CA ALA A 41 7.96 4.92 3.60
C ALA A 41 6.93 5.58 4.53
N LEU A 42 6.03 6.42 3.96
CA LEU A 42 4.91 6.99 4.69
C LEU A 42 3.86 5.92 5.07
N ASN A 43 3.55 4.99 4.17
CA ASN A 43 2.64 3.88 4.43
C ASN A 43 3.21 2.93 5.50
N ALA A 44 4.46 2.49 5.36
CA ALA A 44 5.13 1.64 6.33
C ALA A 44 5.24 2.28 7.73
N PHE A 45 5.38 3.61 7.80
CA PHE A 45 5.36 4.37 9.05
C PHE A 45 3.95 4.42 9.67
N VAL A 46 2.92 4.71 8.89
CA VAL A 46 1.52 4.78 9.36
C VAL A 46 1.05 3.40 9.86
N GLU A 47 1.31 2.34 9.10
CA GLU A 47 0.98 0.96 9.46
C GLU A 47 1.86 0.37 10.58
N GLY A 48 2.81 1.14 11.13
CA GLY A 48 3.68 0.69 12.23
C GLY A 48 4.63 -0.46 11.87
N ARG A 49 4.94 -0.66 10.58
CA ARG A 49 5.84 -1.73 10.11
C ARG A 49 7.33 -1.42 10.31
N LEU A 50 7.67 -0.16 10.58
CA LEU A 50 9.05 0.30 10.78
C LEU A 50 9.48 0.17 12.24
N SER A 51 10.74 -0.23 12.46
CA SER A 51 11.35 -0.26 13.78
C SER A 51 11.67 1.15 14.31
N GLU A 52 11.91 1.26 15.62
CA GLU A 52 12.27 2.53 16.28
C GLU A 52 13.38 3.33 15.55
N PRO A 53 14.56 2.77 15.19
CA PRO A 53 15.60 3.52 14.48
C PRO A 53 15.20 3.96 13.05
N GLU A 54 14.33 3.22 12.37
CA GLU A 54 13.82 3.57 11.03
C GLU A 54 12.73 4.65 11.11
N SER A 55 11.93 4.65 12.19
CA SER A 55 10.92 5.68 12.46
C SER A 55 11.53 7.05 12.80
N ALA A 56 12.70 7.08 13.45
CA ALA A 56 13.36 8.30 13.93
C ALA A 56 13.63 9.37 12.83
N PRO A 57 14.22 9.06 11.65
CA PRO A 57 14.40 10.04 10.57
C PRO A 57 13.06 10.52 9.99
N ILE A 58 12.04 9.63 9.91
CA ILE A 58 10.70 9.97 9.42
C ILE A 58 10.02 10.95 10.37
N ILE A 59 10.03 10.68 11.69
CA ILE A 59 9.51 11.59 12.72
C ILE A 59 10.21 12.96 12.64
N LYS A 60 11.53 12.98 12.44
CA LYS A 60 12.30 14.23 12.26
C LYS A 60 11.84 15.01 11.02
N HIS A 61 11.59 14.34 9.90
CA HIS A 61 11.07 14.97 8.69
C HIS A 61 9.62 15.47 8.88
N LEU A 62 8.72 14.67 9.47
CA LEU A 62 7.32 15.04 9.72
C LEU A 62 7.15 16.24 10.67
N VAL A 63 8.10 16.48 11.57
CA VAL A 63 8.13 17.68 12.43
C VAL A 63 8.44 18.96 11.63
N ALA A 64 9.27 18.88 10.58
CA ALA A 64 9.68 20.03 9.78
C ALA A 64 8.81 20.24 8.52
N CYS A 65 8.46 19.18 7.80
CA CYS A 65 7.71 19.23 6.55
C CYS A 65 6.20 19.24 6.79
N GLY A 66 5.54 20.34 6.40
CA GLY A 66 4.08 20.46 6.48
C GLY A 66 3.34 19.48 5.57
N TYR A 67 3.88 19.19 4.37
CA TYR A 67 3.26 18.32 3.37
C TYR A 67 3.18 16.86 3.83
N CYS A 68 4.30 16.22 4.18
CA CYS A 68 4.29 14.82 4.64
C CYS A 68 3.46 14.65 5.93
N ARG A 69 3.41 15.67 6.80
CA ARG A 69 2.54 15.68 7.99
C ARG A 69 1.04 15.81 7.66
N GLN A 70 0.69 16.39 6.50
CA GLN A 70 -0.67 16.38 5.97
C GLN A 70 -0.99 15.06 5.26
N ALA A 71 -0.04 14.49 4.50
CA ALA A 71 -0.20 13.19 3.83
C ALA A 71 -0.45 12.06 4.84
N THR A 72 0.40 11.92 5.85
CA THR A 72 0.20 10.96 6.97
C THR A 72 -1.14 11.16 7.68
N SER A 73 -1.61 12.40 7.86
CA SER A 73 -2.93 12.67 8.45
C SER A 73 -4.11 12.25 7.57
N GLN A 74 -3.91 12.09 6.27
CA GLN A 74 -4.92 11.54 5.35
C GLN A 74 -4.87 10.01 5.36
N LEU A 75 -3.67 9.41 5.33
CA LEU A 75 -3.48 7.95 5.43
C LEU A 75 -4.11 7.37 6.71
N VAL A 76 -3.81 7.95 7.89
CA VAL A 76 -4.41 7.54 9.17
C VAL A 76 -5.94 7.69 9.17
N ARG A 77 -6.49 8.69 8.46
CA ARG A 77 -7.94 8.83 8.34
C ARG A 77 -8.56 7.72 7.48
N LEU A 78 -7.97 7.44 6.32
CA LEU A 78 -8.39 6.33 5.46
C LEU A 78 -8.28 4.98 6.18
N GLU A 79 -7.23 4.77 6.97
CA GLU A 79 -7.08 3.61 7.86
C GLU A 79 -8.23 3.54 8.87
N THR A 80 -8.60 4.62 9.56
CA THR A 80 -9.74 4.60 10.49
C THR A 80 -11.08 4.37 9.79
N GLU A 81 -11.28 4.95 8.61
CA GLU A 81 -12.52 4.85 7.84
C GLU A 81 -12.70 3.43 7.22
N THR A 82 -11.61 2.77 6.81
CA THR A 82 -11.61 1.40 6.25
C THR A 82 -11.46 0.29 7.31
N GLY A 83 -10.66 0.52 8.35
CA GLY A 83 -10.44 -0.43 9.44
C GLY A 83 -11.70 -0.71 10.26
N ILE A 84 -12.61 0.27 10.38
CA ILE A 84 -13.94 0.05 10.97
C ILE A 84 -14.78 -0.90 10.10
N ALA A 85 -14.68 -0.83 8.78
CA ALA A 85 -15.36 -1.78 7.88
C ALA A 85 -14.75 -3.19 7.97
N ALA A 86 -13.42 -3.31 8.09
CA ALA A 86 -12.75 -4.59 8.31
C ALA A 86 -13.12 -5.24 9.67
N ALA A 87 -13.19 -4.44 10.73
CA ALA A 87 -13.65 -4.90 12.04
C ALA A 87 -15.10 -5.40 12.00
N ALA A 88 -15.99 -4.68 11.31
CA ALA A 88 -17.39 -5.08 11.13
C ALA A 88 -17.55 -6.39 10.33
N ALA A 89 -16.62 -6.70 9.41
CA ALA A 89 -16.60 -7.95 8.65
C ALA A 89 -16.16 -9.19 9.47
N THR A 90 -15.61 -9.00 10.68
CA THR A 90 -14.93 -10.07 11.44
C THR A 90 -15.74 -10.53 12.67
N SER A 91 -16.86 -9.88 13.01
CA SER A 91 -17.69 -10.23 14.18
C SER A 91 -19.01 -10.94 13.81
N PRO A 92 -19.21 -12.22 14.15
CA PRO A 92 -20.48 -12.92 13.92
C PRO A 92 -21.53 -12.55 14.99
N THR A 93 -22.10 -11.35 14.89
CA THR A 93 -23.17 -10.87 15.78
C THR A 93 -24.22 -10.13 14.95
N PRO A 94 -25.52 -10.44 15.05
CA PRO A 94 -26.52 -9.96 14.09
C PRO A 94 -26.90 -8.49 14.32
N VAL A 95 -26.16 -7.57 13.70
CA VAL A 95 -26.66 -6.22 13.43
C VAL A 95 -27.79 -6.35 12.42
N VAL A 96 -29.00 -5.95 12.83
CA VAL A 96 -30.17 -5.94 11.93
C VAL A 96 -29.94 -4.89 10.85
N SER A 97 -29.60 -5.34 9.65
CA SER A 97 -29.54 -4.47 8.48
C SER A 97 -30.96 -4.04 8.08
N PRO A 98 -31.25 -2.72 7.95
CA PRO A 98 -32.51 -2.28 7.38
C PRO A 98 -32.49 -2.61 5.89
N GLN A 99 -33.30 -3.62 5.48
CA GLN A 99 -33.20 -4.33 4.18
C GLN A 99 -32.52 -3.52 3.07
N GLU A 100 -31.32 -3.99 2.70
CA GLU A 100 -30.64 -3.55 1.50
C GLU A 100 -31.34 -4.20 0.30
N GLU A 101 -32.42 -3.56 -0.17
CA GLU A 101 -33.08 -3.97 -1.39
C GLU A 101 -32.05 -4.02 -2.54
N PRO A 102 -32.00 -5.11 -3.34
CA PRO A 102 -31.00 -5.33 -4.38
C PRO A 102 -31.07 -4.35 -5.58
N GLY A 103 -31.88 -3.28 -5.46
CA GLY A 103 -31.91 -2.15 -6.38
C GLY A 103 -31.07 -0.94 -5.98
N ARG A 104 -30.61 -0.80 -4.72
CA ARG A 104 -29.90 0.43 -4.27
C ARG A 104 -28.58 0.65 -5.00
N ILE A 105 -27.71 -0.36 -5.00
CA ILE A 105 -26.40 -0.31 -5.67
C ILE A 105 -26.60 -0.16 -7.19
N ARG A 106 -27.59 -0.84 -7.79
CA ARG A 106 -27.96 -0.64 -9.20
C ARG A 106 -28.30 0.82 -9.51
N ARG A 107 -29.20 1.45 -8.74
CA ARG A 107 -29.59 2.86 -8.94
C ARG A 107 -28.39 3.82 -8.83
N LEU A 108 -27.42 3.55 -7.95
CA LEU A 108 -26.19 4.35 -7.84
C LEU A 108 -25.25 4.17 -9.04
N LEU A 109 -25.08 2.93 -9.53
CA LEU A 109 -24.31 2.63 -10.74
C LEU A 109 -24.98 3.22 -12.00
N GLU A 110 -26.31 3.24 -12.04
CA GLU A 110 -27.12 3.73 -13.15
C GLU A 110 -27.15 5.27 -13.19
N ASP A 111 -27.19 5.94 -12.03
CA ASP A 111 -26.96 7.38 -11.89
C ASP A 111 -25.52 7.76 -12.30
N LEU A 112 -24.50 7.04 -11.82
CA LEU A 112 -23.10 7.22 -12.24
C LEU A 112 -22.92 7.03 -13.75
N ALA A 113 -23.47 5.96 -14.33
CA ALA A 113 -23.45 5.72 -15.77
C ALA A 113 -24.11 6.87 -16.54
N SER A 114 -25.27 7.36 -16.09
CA SER A 114 -25.95 8.49 -16.74
C SER A 114 -25.11 9.79 -16.74
N ARG A 115 -24.30 10.02 -15.70
CA ARG A 115 -23.43 11.20 -15.58
C ARG A 115 -22.12 11.10 -16.35
N VAL A 116 -21.60 9.88 -16.54
CA VAL A 116 -20.31 9.63 -17.20
C VAL A 116 -20.47 9.37 -18.71
N LEU A 117 -21.55 8.69 -19.14
CA LEU A 117 -21.76 8.30 -20.53
C LEU A 117 -22.38 9.39 -21.41
N LEU A 118 -22.76 10.55 -20.85
CA LEU A 118 -23.41 11.65 -21.57
C LEU A 118 -22.49 12.42 -22.56
N SER A 119 -21.33 11.85 -22.93
CA SER A 119 -20.36 12.44 -23.86
C SER A 119 -19.54 11.39 -24.64
N SER A 120 -20.06 10.17 -24.83
CA SER A 120 -19.44 9.15 -25.70
C SER A 120 -20.51 8.30 -26.40
N GLU A 121 -21.08 8.82 -27.49
CA GLU A 121 -22.10 8.14 -28.27
C GLU A 121 -21.55 7.22 -29.39
N GLU A 122 -20.23 7.19 -29.63
CA GLU A 122 -19.62 6.39 -30.72
C GLU A 122 -18.42 5.48 -30.35
N GLU A 123 -17.84 5.56 -29.14
CA GLU A 123 -16.67 4.71 -28.78
C GLU A 123 -17.07 3.26 -28.45
N THR A 124 -17.27 2.47 -29.50
CA THR A 124 -17.54 1.03 -29.42
C THR A 124 -16.28 0.24 -29.06
N VAL A 125 -16.15 -0.14 -27.80
CA VAL A 125 -15.05 -1.01 -27.32
C VAL A 125 -15.20 -2.41 -27.90
N PHE A 126 -14.50 -2.68 -29.01
CA PHE A 126 -14.40 -4.00 -29.61
C PHE A 126 -13.62 -4.95 -28.70
N ALA A 127 -14.35 -5.71 -27.86
CA ALA A 127 -13.78 -6.82 -27.11
C ALA A 127 -13.19 -7.86 -28.08
N TYR A 128 -11.88 -8.09 -28.00
CA TYR A 128 -11.19 -9.02 -28.89
C TYR A 128 -11.58 -10.46 -28.54
N HIS A 129 -12.58 -10.99 -29.23
CA HIS A 129 -12.99 -12.38 -29.11
C HIS A 129 -11.92 -13.28 -29.75
N ALA A 130 -10.91 -13.65 -28.95
CA ALA A 130 -9.95 -14.69 -29.32
C ALA A 130 -10.74 -15.95 -29.76
N PRO A 131 -10.54 -16.45 -31.00
CA PRO A 131 -11.10 -17.74 -31.39
C PRO A 131 -10.57 -18.81 -30.43
N ALA A 132 -11.42 -19.78 -30.08
CA ALA A 132 -10.94 -20.97 -29.40
C ALA A 132 -10.09 -21.77 -30.40
N GLU A 133 -8.76 -21.74 -30.23
CA GLU A 133 -7.85 -22.62 -30.96
C GLU A 133 -8.29 -24.08 -30.76
N ASP A 134 -8.50 -24.80 -31.86
CA ASP A 134 -8.96 -26.18 -31.84
C ASP A 134 -7.91 -27.07 -31.16
N PHE A 135 -8.14 -27.40 -29.88
CA PHE A 135 -7.35 -28.39 -29.13
C PHE A 135 -7.50 -29.79 -29.75
N LYS A 136 -6.76 -30.05 -30.84
CA LYS A 136 -6.63 -31.37 -31.44
C LYS A 136 -5.82 -32.27 -30.50
N PRO A 137 -6.39 -33.34 -29.92
CA PRO A 137 -5.59 -34.35 -29.23
C PRO A 137 -4.68 -35.02 -30.27
N ARG A 138 -3.38 -35.06 -30.00
CA ARG A 138 -2.41 -35.75 -30.85
C ARG A 138 -2.21 -37.19 -30.38
N ASP A 139 -3.08 -38.07 -30.86
CA ASP A 139 -2.95 -39.51 -30.67
C ASP A 139 -1.83 -40.09 -31.55
N GLU A 140 -0.57 -40.01 -31.09
CA GLU A 140 0.56 -40.76 -31.69
C GLU A 140 1.38 -41.46 -30.60
N ALA A 141 1.32 -42.79 -30.60
CA ALA A 141 2.01 -43.62 -29.62
C ALA A 141 3.42 -44.04 -30.07
N GLY A 142 4.42 -43.71 -29.26
CA GLY A 142 5.63 -44.51 -29.04
C GLY A 142 6.64 -44.70 -30.18
N ALA A 143 7.76 -43.98 -30.12
CA ALA A 143 9.04 -44.40 -30.73
C ALA A 143 10.26 -43.84 -29.98
N ASN A 144 10.61 -44.50 -28.87
CA ASN A 144 11.93 -44.67 -28.26
C ASN A 144 13.13 -43.82 -28.77
N LYS A 145 13.75 -43.04 -27.87
CA LYS A 145 15.23 -43.06 -27.72
C LYS A 145 15.72 -42.57 -26.35
N GLU A 146 16.77 -43.20 -25.83
CA GLU A 146 17.35 -42.90 -24.52
C GLU A 146 18.45 -41.82 -24.54
N SER A 147 18.56 -41.10 -23.42
CA SER A 147 19.82 -40.65 -22.80
C SER A 147 19.52 -40.21 -21.37
N SER A 148 19.65 -41.06 -20.34
CA SER A 148 20.91 -41.47 -19.68
C SER A 148 21.70 -40.28 -19.11
N GLY A 149 21.60 -40.09 -17.78
CA GLY A 149 22.60 -39.39 -16.98
C GLY A 149 23.68 -40.35 -16.47
N GLU A 150 24.40 -39.94 -15.40
CA GLU A 150 25.56 -40.63 -14.79
C GLU A 150 26.85 -40.57 -15.64
N ASP A 151 28.03 -40.19 -15.13
CA ASP A 151 28.31 -39.28 -14.01
C ASP A 151 29.45 -38.27 -14.38
N GLU A 152 30.70 -38.19 -13.89
CA GLU A 152 31.47 -38.84 -12.80
C GLU A 152 32.55 -37.83 -12.27
N THR A 153 33.58 -38.28 -11.55
CA THR A 153 34.33 -37.46 -10.57
C THR A 153 35.81 -37.15 -10.89
N ALA A 154 36.40 -36.28 -10.06
CA ALA A 154 37.85 -36.08 -9.80
C ALA A 154 38.77 -35.57 -10.95
N GLY A 155 39.87 -34.84 -10.69
CA GLY A 155 40.38 -34.29 -9.42
C GLY A 155 41.85 -33.86 -9.51
N LYS A 156 42.45 -33.42 -8.37
CA LYS A 156 43.87 -33.03 -8.16
C LYS A 156 44.28 -31.62 -8.69
N GLN A 157 44.85 -30.73 -7.85
CA GLN A 157 46.23 -30.70 -7.28
C GLN A 157 47.28 -30.52 -8.40
N ASN A 158 48.25 -29.59 -8.38
CA ASN A 158 48.94 -28.81 -7.33
C ASN A 158 49.66 -27.58 -8.02
N ASP A 159 50.54 -26.71 -7.50
CA ASP A 159 51.21 -26.53 -6.20
C ASP A 159 51.75 -25.08 -6.00
N SER A 160 52.12 -24.74 -4.75
CA SER A 160 53.23 -23.85 -4.30
C SER A 160 53.57 -22.45 -4.88
N ASP A 161 53.94 -21.56 -3.93
CA ASP A 161 55.06 -20.58 -3.98
C ASP A 161 54.96 -19.25 -4.79
N SER A 162 55.58 -18.12 -4.38
CA SER A 162 56.39 -17.85 -3.17
C SER A 162 56.44 -16.36 -2.75
N SER A 163 57.03 -16.12 -1.57
CA SER A 163 57.89 -14.98 -1.20
C SER A 163 57.35 -13.52 -1.17
N THR A 164 57.25 -13.04 0.06
CA THR A 164 57.72 -11.72 0.53
C THR A 164 58.70 -10.92 -0.35
N LYS A 165 58.45 -9.61 -0.48
CA LYS A 165 59.42 -8.59 -0.02
C LYS A 165 58.72 -7.30 0.39
#